data_AF-A0A5D2ULA7-F1
#
_entry.id   AF-A0A5D2ULA7-F1
#
_cell.length_a   1.000
_cell.length_b   1.000
_cell.length_c   1.000
_cell.angle_alpha   90.00
_cell.angle_beta   90.00
_cell.angle_gamma   90.00
#
_symmetry.space_group_name_H-M   'P 1'
#
loop_
_entity.id
_entity.type
_entity.pdbx_description
1 polymer ?
#
loop_
_entity_poly.entity_id
_entity_poly.type
_entity_poly.pdbx_seq_one_letter_code
_entity_poly.pdbx_strand_id
1 'polypeptide(L)'
;MSKHFLFFDFKCKENCNGCGIKCYRGAFRCGKCRFTLDFACLTLPHSALHKIDEHMLNLTCHDDKEQSYCDICEQERDPSLWYYSCSICDTSAHLKCVLGEFSFLKDGSIVPFYYYKHNRDLKFFRKVEGYPECSYCGKLCQEEILKCEKSPYAIISFAANVIGVTKPKALW
;
A
#
# COMPACT_ATOMS: atom_id res chain seq x y z
N MET A 1 -4.76 -21.19 3.09
CA MET A 1 -5.73 -20.08 2.97
C MET A 1 -7.08 -20.62 2.55
N SER A 2 -8.16 -20.25 3.23
CA SER A 2 -9.54 -20.57 2.83
C SER A 2 -9.94 -19.77 1.60
N LYS A 3 -10.65 -20.40 0.64
CA LYS A 3 -11.18 -19.69 -0.53
C LYS A 3 -12.40 -18.87 -0.14
N HIS A 4 -12.36 -17.56 -0.41
CA HIS A 4 -13.47 -16.66 -0.18
C HIS A 4 -14.03 -16.17 -1.52
N PHE A 5 -15.30 -16.48 -1.79
CA PHE A 5 -16.02 -15.85 -2.89
C PHE A 5 -16.43 -14.44 -2.46
N LEU A 6 -15.80 -13.44 -3.06
CA LEU A 6 -16.02 -12.03 -2.75
C LEU A 6 -16.98 -11.39 -3.75
N PHE A 7 -17.88 -10.55 -3.26
CA PHE A 7 -18.69 -9.65 -4.07
C PHE A 7 -18.56 -8.22 -3.55
N PHE A 8 -18.78 -7.25 -4.42
CA PHE A 8 -18.67 -5.84 -4.05
C PHE A 8 -19.96 -5.33 -3.40
N ASP A 9 -19.85 -4.76 -2.20
CA ASP A 9 -20.94 -4.17 -1.43
C ASP A 9 -20.67 -2.68 -1.22
N PHE A 10 -21.38 -1.83 -1.96
CA PHE A 10 -21.31 -0.36 -1.89
C PHE A 10 -21.74 0.20 -0.52
N LYS A 11 -22.50 -0.58 0.27
CA LYS A 11 -23.00 -0.16 1.59
C LYS A 11 -22.10 -0.61 2.74
N CYS A 12 -21.09 -1.45 2.46
CA CYS A 12 -20.14 -1.90 3.46
C CYS A 12 -19.35 -0.73 4.02
N LYS A 13 -19.25 -0.67 5.35
CA LYS A 13 -18.44 0.31 6.10
C LYS A 13 -17.55 -0.36 7.15
N GLU A 14 -17.29 -1.65 6.98
CA GLU A 14 -16.39 -2.43 7.84
C GLU A 14 -14.94 -2.02 7.61
N ASN A 15 -14.06 -2.45 8.50
CA ASN A 15 -12.62 -2.32 8.30
C ASN A 15 -12.12 -3.40 7.34
N CYS A 16 -11.17 -3.03 6.48
CA CYS A 16 -10.47 -3.97 5.62
C CYS A 16 -9.63 -4.93 6.48
N ASN A 17 -9.76 -6.23 6.26
CA ASN A 17 -8.95 -7.25 6.94
C ASN A 17 -7.46 -7.19 6.55
N GLY A 18 -7.13 -6.58 5.41
CA GLY A 18 -5.74 -6.44 4.97
C GLY A 18 -5.01 -5.30 5.67
N CYS A 19 -5.56 -4.08 5.62
CA CYS A 19 -4.88 -2.86 6.09
C CYS A 19 -5.50 -2.24 7.35
N GLY A 20 -6.63 -2.76 7.84
CA GLY A 20 -7.35 -2.22 9.00
C GLY A 20 -8.12 -0.92 8.72
N ILE A 21 -7.96 -0.32 7.54
CA ILE A 21 -8.61 0.94 7.17
C ILE A 21 -10.10 0.72 6.92
N LYS A 22 -10.91 1.69 7.37
CA LYS A 22 -12.36 1.68 7.18
C LYS A 22 -12.74 1.90 5.71
N CYS A 23 -13.58 1.01 5.18
CA CYS A 23 -14.04 1.06 3.79
C CYS A 23 -15.18 2.08 3.60
N TYR A 24 -14.88 3.35 3.34
CA TYR A 24 -15.91 4.39 3.18
C TYR A 24 -16.68 4.34 1.85
N ARG A 25 -16.12 3.69 0.82
CA ARG A 25 -16.67 3.65 -0.55
C ARG A 25 -17.18 2.26 -0.95
N GLY A 26 -17.51 1.42 0.04
CA GLY A 26 -17.82 0.02 -0.17
C GLY A 26 -16.57 -0.87 -0.13
N ALA A 27 -16.81 -2.18 -0.12
CA ALA A 27 -15.77 -3.19 0.02
C ALA A 27 -16.14 -4.50 -0.67
N PHE A 28 -15.14 -5.35 -0.92
CA PHE A 28 -15.33 -6.73 -1.35
C PHE A 28 -15.52 -7.61 -0.14
N ARG A 29 -16.69 -8.24 -0.01
CA ARG A 29 -17.07 -9.03 1.16
C ARG A 29 -17.31 -10.48 0.79
N CYS A 30 -16.98 -11.37 1.72
CA CYS A 30 -17.38 -12.76 1.65
C CYS A 30 -18.86 -12.91 2.03
N GLY A 31 -19.64 -13.68 1.25
CA GLY A 31 -21.04 -13.95 1.58
C GLY A 31 -21.25 -14.92 2.76
N LYS A 32 -20.18 -15.60 3.19
CA LYS A 32 -20.25 -16.64 4.23
C LYS A 32 -19.62 -16.23 5.57
N CYS A 33 -18.81 -15.17 5.59
CA CYS A 33 -18.11 -14.72 6.80
C CYS A 33 -17.86 -13.21 6.75
N ARG A 34 -17.29 -12.65 7.82
CA ARG A 34 -17.03 -11.20 7.92
C ARG A 34 -15.80 -10.70 7.16
N PHE A 35 -15.14 -11.58 6.42
CA PHE A 35 -13.96 -11.22 5.64
C PHE A 35 -14.30 -10.15 4.59
N THR A 36 -13.56 -9.05 4.65
CA THR A 36 -13.79 -7.81 3.92
C THR A 36 -12.45 -7.23 3.44
N LEU A 37 -12.36 -6.86 2.17
CA LEU A 37 -11.19 -6.18 1.60
C LEU A 37 -11.62 -4.88 0.94
N ASP A 38 -10.83 -3.83 1.14
CA ASP A 38 -10.91 -2.64 0.29
C ASP A 38 -10.34 -2.94 -1.11
N PHE A 39 -10.51 -1.99 -2.03
CA PHE A 39 -10.02 -2.13 -3.40
C PHE A 39 -8.48 -2.27 -3.43
N ALA A 40 -7.77 -1.49 -2.62
CA ALA A 40 -6.31 -1.51 -2.59
C ALA A 40 -5.78 -2.89 -2.17
N CYS A 41 -6.27 -3.44 -1.06
CA CYS A 41 -5.86 -4.75 -0.55
C CYS A 41 -6.25 -5.89 -1.47
N LEU A 42 -7.39 -5.81 -2.15
CA LEU A 42 -7.77 -6.81 -3.15
C LEU A 42 -6.77 -6.86 -4.32
N THR A 43 -6.20 -5.71 -4.70
CA THR A 43 -5.27 -5.60 -5.82
C THR A 43 -3.80 -5.79 -5.44
N LEU A 44 -3.51 -6.09 -4.17
CA LEU A 44 -2.13 -6.29 -3.73
C LEU A 44 -1.48 -7.45 -4.49
N PRO A 45 -0.20 -7.28 -4.87
CA PRO A 45 0.55 -8.36 -5.48
C PRO A 45 0.78 -9.47 -4.47
N HIS A 46 0.67 -10.73 -4.90
CA HIS A 46 0.93 -11.83 -3.99
C HIS A 46 2.39 -11.88 -3.54
N SER A 47 3.32 -11.43 -4.38
CA SER A 47 4.73 -11.30 -4.02
C SER A 47 5.41 -10.09 -4.67
N ALA A 48 6.40 -9.53 -3.96
CA ALA A 48 7.14 -8.36 -4.38
C ALA A 48 8.65 -8.52 -4.09
N LEU A 49 9.48 -7.94 -4.96
CA LEU A 49 10.92 -7.83 -4.74
C LEU A 49 11.22 -6.45 -4.14
N HIS A 50 11.90 -6.45 -3.00
CA HIS A 50 12.30 -5.24 -2.31
C HIS A 50 13.81 -5.23 -2.10
N LYS A 51 14.44 -4.05 -2.12
CA LYS A 51 15.91 -3.92 -2.03
C LYS A 51 16.54 -4.46 -0.75
N ILE A 52 15.72 -4.73 0.27
CA ILE A 52 16.16 -5.25 1.56
C ILE A 52 16.40 -6.76 1.54
N ASP A 53 15.82 -7.46 0.56
CA ASP A 53 15.84 -8.92 0.49
C ASP A 53 16.15 -9.36 -0.95
N GLU A 54 17.03 -10.34 -1.09
CA GLU A 54 17.32 -10.93 -2.40
C GLU A 54 16.19 -11.85 -2.89
N HIS A 55 15.35 -12.33 -1.98
CA HIS A 55 14.20 -13.17 -2.26
C HIS A 55 12.90 -12.37 -2.42
N MET A 56 11.92 -13.00 -3.05
CA MET A 56 10.57 -12.44 -3.13
C MET A 56 9.89 -12.48 -1.77
N LEU A 57 9.43 -11.34 -1.31
CA LEU A 57 8.56 -11.24 -0.15
C LEU A 57 7.14 -11.65 -0.56
N ASN A 58 6.49 -12.52 0.21
CA ASN A 58 5.14 -12.99 -0.03
C ASN A 58 4.14 -12.33 0.92
N LEU A 59 2.99 -11.95 0.38
CA LEU A 59 1.86 -11.41 1.13
C LEU A 59 1.31 -12.51 2.04
N THR A 60 1.29 -12.24 3.34
CA THR A 60 0.88 -13.19 4.38
C THR A 60 -0.06 -12.53 5.39
N CYS A 61 -0.78 -13.38 6.11
CA CYS A 61 -1.68 -13.00 7.20
C CYS A 61 -1.61 -14.07 8.30
N HIS A 62 -0.50 -14.08 9.04
CA HIS A 62 -0.31 -15.01 10.14
C HIS A 62 0.03 -14.29 11.44
N ASP A 63 -0.51 -14.86 12.52
CA ASP A 63 -0.37 -14.41 13.91
C ASP A 63 0.92 -14.98 14.51
N ASP A 64 2.04 -14.87 13.78
CA ASP A 64 3.35 -15.16 14.34
C ASP A 64 3.77 -13.94 15.18
N LYS A 65 3.49 -14.04 16.47
CA LYS A 65 3.86 -13.04 17.48
C LYS A 65 5.37 -12.78 17.55
N GLU A 66 6.17 -13.70 17.03
CA GLU A 66 7.64 -13.57 16.99
C GLU A 66 8.11 -12.49 16.00
N GLN A 67 7.34 -12.20 14.94
CA GLN A 67 7.66 -11.19 13.93
C GLN A 67 6.75 -9.96 14.06
N SER A 68 6.87 -9.25 15.19
CA SER A 68 6.05 -8.07 15.52
C SER A 68 6.61 -6.75 15.00
N TYR A 69 7.79 -6.73 14.37
CA TYR A 69 8.41 -5.52 13.84
C TYR A 69 8.57 -5.60 12.32
N CYS A 70 8.66 -4.42 11.70
CA CYS A 70 8.97 -4.27 10.29
C CYS A 70 10.47 -4.01 10.11
N ASP A 71 11.17 -4.85 9.37
CA ASP A 71 12.63 -4.75 9.16
C ASP A 71 13.03 -3.55 8.29
N ILE A 72 12.07 -2.88 7.64
CA ILE A 72 12.34 -1.71 6.80
C ILE A 72 12.28 -0.41 7.59
N CYS A 73 11.31 -0.26 8.49
CA CYS A 73 11.08 0.98 9.22
C CYS A 73 11.29 0.86 10.74
N GLU A 74 11.59 -0.35 11.23
CA GLU A 74 11.81 -0.67 12.64
C GLU A 74 10.63 -0.32 13.56
N GLN A 75 9.43 -0.19 12.99
CA GLN A 75 8.19 0.06 13.74
C GLN A 75 7.40 -1.23 13.94
N GLU A 76 6.61 -1.26 15.01
CA GLU A 76 5.69 -2.38 15.28
C GLU A 76 4.69 -2.59 14.15
N ARG A 77 4.42 -3.85 13.88
CA ARG A 77 3.38 -4.35 12.99
C ARG A 77 2.20 -4.80 13.84
N ASP A 78 1.00 -4.52 13.36
CA ASP A 78 -0.20 -5.15 13.89
C ASP A 78 -0.27 -6.62 13.41
N PRO A 79 -0.22 -7.62 14.32
CA PRO A 79 -0.28 -9.03 13.98
C PRO A 79 -1.56 -9.43 13.21
N SER A 80 -2.63 -8.67 13.39
CA SER A 80 -3.93 -8.93 12.75
C SER A 80 -4.03 -8.44 11.30
N LEU A 81 -3.06 -7.63 10.85
CA LEU A 81 -3.02 -7.05 9.51
C LEU A 81 -2.09 -7.81 8.58
N TRP A 82 -2.32 -7.64 7.28
CA TRP A 82 -1.49 -8.25 6.24
C TRP A 82 -0.12 -7.59 6.18
N TYR A 83 0.88 -8.38 5.81
CA TYR A 83 2.25 -7.94 5.67
C TYR A 83 3.00 -8.80 4.65
N TYR A 84 4.19 -8.37 4.29
CA TYR A 84 5.09 -9.11 3.42
C TYR A 84 6.13 -9.83 4.25
N SER A 85 6.40 -11.09 3.91
CA SER A 85 7.40 -11.89 4.60
C SER A 85 8.26 -12.73 3.66
N CYS A 86 9.50 -12.99 4.05
CA CYS A 86 10.38 -13.97 3.42
C CYS A 86 10.70 -15.06 4.43
N SER A 87 10.23 -16.29 4.20
CA SER A 87 10.51 -17.42 5.10
C SER A 87 11.97 -17.91 5.06
N ILE A 88 12.76 -17.44 4.08
CA ILE A 88 14.17 -17.84 3.92
C ILE A 88 15.08 -16.90 4.73
N CYS A 89 14.85 -15.59 4.61
CA CYS A 89 15.62 -14.55 5.28
C CYS A 89 15.01 -14.12 6.63
N ASP A 90 13.83 -14.63 6.97
CA ASP A 90 13.02 -14.22 8.13
C ASP A 90 12.57 -12.75 8.11
N THR A 91 12.62 -12.12 6.93
CA THR A 91 12.20 -10.72 6.74
C THR A 91 10.69 -10.58 6.95
N SER A 92 10.28 -9.57 7.71
CA SER A 92 8.90 -9.14 7.95
C SER A 92 8.77 -7.64 7.70
N ALA A 93 7.82 -7.22 6.86
CA ALA A 93 7.66 -5.81 6.51
C ALA A 93 6.20 -5.40 6.27
N HIS A 94 5.85 -4.17 6.67
CA HIS A 94 4.53 -3.59 6.36
C HIS A 94 4.29 -3.52 4.85
N LEU A 95 3.02 -3.62 4.43
CA LEU A 95 2.61 -3.49 3.02
C LEU A 95 3.18 -2.22 2.36
N LYS A 96 3.00 -1.07 3.03
CA LYS A 96 3.47 0.23 2.53
C LYS A 96 4.99 0.32 2.41
N CYS A 97 5.72 -0.32 3.31
CA CYS A 97 7.19 -0.31 3.29
C CYS A 97 7.73 -1.08 2.08
N VAL A 98 7.02 -2.14 1.65
CA VAL A 98 7.41 -2.96 0.51
C VAL A 98 6.88 -2.42 -0.81
N LEU A 99 5.71 -1.77 -0.83
CA LEU A 99 5.01 -1.40 -2.06
C LEU A 99 4.90 0.09 -2.36
N GLY A 100 5.25 0.97 -1.42
CA GLY A 100 4.88 2.37 -1.51
C GLY A 100 3.56 2.65 -0.81
N GLU A 101 3.38 3.90 -0.39
CA GLU A 101 2.11 4.40 0.14
C GLU A 101 1.04 4.47 -0.97
N PHE A 102 1.49 4.59 -2.21
CA PHE A 102 0.64 4.64 -3.40
C PHE A 102 0.77 3.40 -4.27
N SER A 103 0.85 2.23 -3.64
CA SER A 103 1.04 0.92 -4.28
C SER A 103 0.08 0.61 -5.44
N PHE A 104 -1.14 1.16 -5.41
CA PHE A 104 -2.17 0.99 -6.45
C PHE A 104 -2.08 2.00 -7.60
N LEU A 105 -1.29 3.07 -7.45
CA LEU A 105 -1.10 4.08 -8.48
C LEU A 105 0.06 3.70 -9.41
N LYS A 106 -0.17 3.85 -10.71
CA LYS A 106 0.89 3.81 -11.71
C LYS A 106 1.55 5.18 -11.81
N ASP A 107 2.83 5.20 -12.13
CA ASP A 107 3.53 6.44 -12.43
C ASP A 107 2.76 7.26 -13.48
N GLY A 108 2.59 8.56 -13.22
CA GLY A 108 1.77 9.48 -14.02
C GLY A 108 0.26 9.43 -13.77
N SER A 109 -0.23 8.58 -12.86
CA SER A 109 -1.68 8.51 -12.53
C SER A 109 -2.19 9.85 -12.02
N ILE A 110 -3.39 10.21 -12.45
CA ILE A 110 -4.10 11.41 -11.99
C ILE A 110 -4.92 11.04 -10.75
N VAL A 111 -4.62 11.71 -9.64
CA VAL A 111 -5.29 11.57 -8.35
C VAL A 111 -6.25 12.74 -8.16
N PRO A 112 -7.56 12.47 -8.00
CA PRO A 112 -8.54 13.54 -7.88
C PRO A 112 -8.32 14.46 -6.68
N PHE A 113 -8.59 15.75 -6.90
CA PHE A 113 -8.33 16.85 -5.97
C PHE A 113 -8.95 16.69 -4.55
N TYR A 114 -10.08 16.01 -4.43
CA TYR A 114 -10.84 15.88 -3.18
C TYR A 114 -10.20 14.94 -2.15
N TYR A 115 -9.20 14.13 -2.52
CA TYR A 115 -8.49 13.28 -1.56
C TYR A 115 -7.54 14.06 -0.66
N TYR A 116 -6.96 15.16 -1.16
CA TYR A 116 -5.88 15.90 -0.47
C TYR A 116 -6.20 17.37 -0.23
N LYS A 117 -7.49 17.74 -0.26
CA LYS A 117 -7.95 19.14 -0.13
C LYS A 117 -7.18 20.11 -1.04
N HIS A 118 -6.83 19.63 -2.23
CA HIS A 118 -6.23 20.46 -3.26
C HIS A 118 -7.35 20.93 -4.20
N ASN A 119 -7.18 22.08 -4.87
CA ASN A 119 -8.22 22.62 -5.75
C ASN A 119 -8.21 21.98 -7.15
N ARG A 120 -7.22 21.13 -7.44
CA ARG A 120 -7.00 20.50 -8.76
C ARG A 120 -6.44 19.09 -8.60
N ASP A 121 -6.54 18.30 -9.65
CA ASP A 121 -5.99 16.95 -9.64
C ASP A 121 -4.46 16.99 -9.51
N LEU A 122 -3.91 15.95 -8.91
CA LEU A 122 -2.49 15.76 -8.69
C LEU A 122 -1.99 14.63 -9.58
N LYS A 123 -0.75 14.69 -10.03
CA LYS A 123 -0.09 13.58 -10.73
C LYS A 123 0.84 12.85 -9.78
N PHE A 124 0.75 11.54 -9.77
CA PHE A 124 1.61 10.66 -8.99
C PHE A 124 2.92 10.37 -9.72
N PHE A 125 4.03 10.44 -9.00
CA PHE A 125 5.37 10.09 -9.48
C PHE A 125 6.05 9.20 -8.46
N ARG A 126 6.55 8.03 -8.87
CA ARG A 126 7.19 7.07 -7.95
C ARG A 126 8.65 7.41 -7.65
N LYS A 127 9.34 8.00 -8.63
CA LYS A 127 10.70 8.53 -8.47
C LYS A 127 10.73 9.93 -9.04
N VAL A 128 11.38 10.84 -8.33
CA VAL A 128 11.54 12.23 -8.77
C VAL A 128 12.99 12.62 -8.82
N GLU A 129 13.37 13.23 -9.93
CA GLU A 129 14.66 13.89 -10.10
C GLU A 129 14.66 15.23 -9.36
N GLY A 130 15.83 15.63 -8.87
CA GLY A 130 16.05 16.95 -8.26
C GLY A 130 15.53 17.11 -6.82
N TYR A 131 15.00 16.05 -6.20
CA TYR A 131 14.64 16.00 -4.78
C TYR A 131 13.79 17.19 -4.30
N PRO A 132 12.59 17.40 -4.86
CA PRO A 132 11.85 18.62 -4.62
C PRO A 132 11.35 18.73 -3.17
N GLU A 133 11.22 19.95 -2.65
CA GLU A 133 10.77 20.20 -1.28
C GLU A 133 9.25 19.95 -1.13
N CYS A 134 8.86 19.22 -0.07
CA CYS A 134 7.47 19.01 0.32
C CYS A 134 6.88 20.29 0.90
N SER A 135 5.76 20.79 0.38
CA SER A 135 5.12 21.99 0.96
C SER A 135 4.51 21.78 2.33
N TYR A 136 4.24 20.53 2.70
CA TYR A 136 3.64 20.23 4.00
C TYR A 136 4.69 20.16 5.12
N CYS A 137 5.87 19.58 4.84
CA CYS A 137 6.88 19.34 5.87
C CYS A 137 8.23 20.03 5.64
N GLY A 138 8.44 20.70 4.50
CA GLY A 138 9.68 21.42 4.17
C GLY A 138 10.90 20.52 3.91
N LYS A 139 10.71 19.19 3.83
CA LYS A 139 11.80 18.24 3.58
C LYS A 139 11.91 17.92 2.10
N LEU A 140 13.11 17.60 1.64
CA LEU A 140 13.34 17.11 0.28
C LEU A 140 12.73 15.72 0.11
N CYS A 141 11.84 15.59 -0.87
CA CYS A 141 11.17 14.35 -1.22
C CYS A 141 12.11 13.51 -2.08
N GLN A 142 12.47 12.33 -1.59
CA GLN A 142 13.38 11.43 -2.31
C GLN A 142 12.65 10.40 -3.18
N GLU A 143 11.34 10.25 -3.01
CA GLU A 143 10.57 9.13 -3.54
C GLU A 143 9.16 9.55 -3.95
N GLU A 144 8.16 8.68 -3.76
CA GLU A 144 6.78 8.86 -4.16
C GLU A 144 6.25 10.26 -3.84
N ILE A 145 5.85 11.01 -4.88
CA ILE A 145 5.21 12.32 -4.74
C ILE A 145 3.88 12.42 -5.48
N LEU A 146 3.00 13.27 -4.95
CA LEU A 146 1.88 13.85 -5.69
C LEU A 146 2.21 15.30 -6.04
N LYS A 147 2.22 15.64 -7.33
CA LYS A 147 2.57 16.96 -7.85
C LYS A 147 1.41 17.62 -8.59
N CYS A 148 1.20 18.91 -8.38
CA CYS A 148 0.35 19.72 -9.25
C CYS A 148 1.13 20.24 -10.47
N GLU A 149 0.57 20.13 -11.68
CA GLU A 149 1.22 20.66 -12.89
C GLU A 149 1.38 22.19 -12.90
N LYS A 150 0.43 22.90 -12.29
CA LYS A 150 0.39 24.37 -12.31
C LYS A 150 0.95 25.03 -11.05
N SER A 151 1.30 24.23 -10.04
CA SER A 151 1.91 24.73 -8.82
C SER A 151 3.15 23.90 -8.51
N PRO A 152 4.36 24.47 -8.61
CA PRO A 152 5.58 23.76 -8.25
C PRO A 152 5.65 23.44 -6.75
N TYR A 153 4.79 24.09 -5.94
CA TYR A 153 4.80 23.97 -4.49
C TYR A 153 3.89 22.86 -3.97
N ALA A 154 2.90 22.38 -4.73
CA ALA A 154 2.01 21.33 -4.24
C ALA A 154 2.65 19.94 -4.45
N ILE A 155 3.52 19.57 -3.50
CA ILE A 155 4.25 18.30 -3.46
C ILE A 155 3.99 17.65 -2.12
N ILE A 156 3.42 16.44 -2.18
CA ILE A 156 3.15 15.61 -1.01
C ILE A 156 3.96 14.33 -1.17
N SER A 157 4.78 13.96 -0.19
CA SER A 157 5.58 12.74 -0.21
C SER A 157 5.38 11.90 1.04
N PHE A 158 5.34 10.59 0.85
CA PHE A 158 5.36 9.60 1.92
C PHE A 158 6.22 8.44 1.41
N ALA A 159 7.28 8.11 2.16
CA ALA A 159 8.36 7.24 1.71
C ALA A 159 7.91 5.80 1.38
N ALA A 160 8.43 5.22 0.30
CA ALA A 160 8.87 3.81 0.23
C ALA A 160 9.58 3.45 -1.09
N ASN A 161 10.61 2.60 -0.97
CA ASN A 161 11.43 2.06 -2.06
C ASN A 161 10.82 0.76 -2.60
N VAL A 162 10.69 0.57 -3.92
CA VAL A 162 10.26 -0.72 -4.52
C VAL A 162 11.05 -0.99 -5.80
N ILE A 163 11.53 -2.23 -6.02
CA ILE A 163 12.35 -2.59 -7.20
C ILE A 163 11.62 -3.55 -8.18
N GLY A 164 10.60 -4.29 -7.74
CA GLY A 164 9.83 -5.15 -8.65
C GLY A 164 8.59 -5.76 -8.01
N VAL A 165 7.56 -6.03 -8.81
CA VAL A 165 6.28 -6.57 -8.33
C VAL A 165 5.73 -7.60 -9.32
N THR A 166 5.26 -8.75 -8.83
CA THR A 166 4.54 -9.72 -9.67
C THR A 166 3.03 -9.48 -9.58
N LYS A 167 2.34 -9.52 -10.72
CA LYS A 167 0.88 -9.31 -10.76
C LYS A 167 0.16 -10.48 -10.09
N PRO A 168 -1.01 -10.24 -9.45
CA PRO A 168 -1.83 -11.33 -8.94
C PRO A 168 -2.23 -12.27 -10.09
N LYS A 169 -1.99 -13.57 -9.92
CA LYS A 169 -2.76 -14.61 -10.62
C LYS A 169 -4.11 -14.65 -9.93
N ALA A 170 -5.17 -14.28 -10.63
CA ALA A 170 -6.53 -14.40 -10.12
C ALA A 170 -6.85 -15.89 -9.91
N LEU A 171 -6.61 -16.37 -8.70
CA LEU A 171 -7.09 -17.63 -8.18
C LEU A 171 -7.56 -17.35 -6.75
N TRP A 172 -8.82 -16.92 -6.65
CA TRP A 172 -9.57 -16.90 -5.40
C TRP A 172 -10.48 -18.13 -5.37
#